data_AF-A0A060RR62-F1
#
_entry.id   AF-A0A060RR62-F1
#
_cell.length_a   1.000
_cell.length_b   1.000
_cell.length_c   1.000
_cell.angle_alpha   90.00
_cell.angle_beta   90.00
_cell.angle_gamma   90.00
#
_symmetry.space_group_name_H-M   'P 1'
#
loop_
_entity.id
_entity.type
_entity.pdbx_description
1 polymer ?
#
loop_
_entity_poly.entity_id
_entity_poly.type
_entity_poly.pdbx_seq_one_letter_code
_entity_poly.pdbx_strand_id
1 'polypeptide(L)'
;RDKNIQEIIEKDKMEKSLADKVEKGCLRCGCGLGGVAASVGIFGTVAVKELTKASMIAATDAGIKKGIEVGFLKVTEIVKQSLHFETSPKLPTIEVLQEITAGKFNDEVTLYGIFECINSNMKGELYDTYQQFSTTVKTMVAKTPIKFNKDYHTQAEAVSAAFSKAKEGILADGAIKTSSLNTGITASVVAIVVIVLIMLIIYLILRYRRKKKMKKKAQYTKLLNQ
;
A
#
# COMPACT_ATOMS: atom_id res chain seq x y z
N ARG A 1 -21.41 -38.26 59.24
CA ARG A 1 -20.04 -37.85 58.86
C ARG A 1 -19.80 -38.08 57.36
N ASP A 2 -20.33 -39.16 56.79
CA ASP A 2 -20.14 -39.55 55.40
C ASP A 2 -20.81 -38.65 54.35
N LYS A 3 -21.97 -38.06 54.65
CA LYS A 3 -22.66 -37.11 53.74
C LYS A 3 -21.78 -35.92 53.35
N ASN A 4 -21.09 -35.31 54.32
CA ASN A 4 -20.18 -34.19 54.06
C ASN A 4 -18.92 -34.62 53.28
N ILE A 5 -18.48 -35.87 53.43
CA ILE A 5 -17.33 -36.40 52.70
C ILE A 5 -17.70 -36.66 51.23
N GLN A 6 -18.88 -37.23 50.98
CA GLN A 6 -19.38 -37.45 49.61
C GLN A 6 -19.59 -36.12 48.86
N GLU A 7 -20.15 -35.11 49.51
CA GLU A 7 -20.39 -33.80 48.88
C GLU A 7 -19.08 -33.09 48.47
N ILE A 8 -18.01 -33.25 49.27
CA ILE A 8 -16.67 -32.73 48.94
C ILE A 8 -16.06 -33.46 47.75
N ILE A 9 -16.26 -34.79 47.64
CA ILE A 9 -15.76 -35.60 46.53
C ILE A 9 -16.47 -35.23 45.23
N GLU A 10 -17.78 -35.06 45.25
CA GLU A 10 -18.55 -34.65 44.06
C GLU A 10 -18.18 -33.25 43.58
N LYS A 11 -18.01 -32.27 44.48
CA LYS A 11 -17.51 -30.93 44.14
C LYS A 11 -16.11 -30.96 43.51
N ASP A 12 -15.20 -31.78 44.03
CA ASP A 12 -13.84 -31.91 43.50
C ASP A 12 -13.84 -32.58 42.10
N LYS A 13 -14.76 -33.52 41.86
CA LYS A 13 -14.95 -34.20 40.57
C LYS A 13 -15.53 -33.26 39.51
N MET A 14 -16.49 -32.41 39.88
CA MET A 14 -17.01 -31.35 39.00
C MET A 14 -15.94 -30.29 38.66
N GLU A 15 -15.15 -29.83 39.64
CA GLU A 15 -14.07 -28.87 39.40
C GLU A 15 -12.97 -29.44 38.48
N LYS A 16 -12.62 -30.72 38.62
CA LYS A 16 -11.70 -31.41 37.70
C LYS A 16 -12.27 -31.51 36.28
N SER A 17 -13.53 -31.93 36.15
CA SER A 17 -14.24 -32.05 34.86
C SER A 17 -14.34 -30.71 34.12
N LEU A 18 -14.70 -29.64 34.82
CA LEU A 18 -14.76 -28.30 34.24
C LEU A 18 -13.40 -27.85 33.72
N ALA A 19 -12.33 -28.15 34.44
CA ALA A 19 -11.01 -27.71 34.03
C ALA A 19 -10.40 -28.57 32.92
N ASP A 20 -10.67 -29.87 32.87
CA ASP A 20 -10.32 -30.71 31.70
C ASP A 20 -11.02 -30.22 30.43
N LYS A 21 -12.28 -29.77 30.54
CA LYS A 21 -13.01 -29.15 29.43
C LYS A 21 -12.40 -27.80 29.02
N VAL A 22 -11.99 -26.98 29.99
CA VAL A 22 -11.31 -25.71 29.73
C VAL A 22 -9.91 -25.94 29.14
N GLU A 23 -9.18 -26.97 29.56
CA GLU A 23 -7.84 -27.31 29.05
C GLU A 23 -7.90 -27.89 27.64
N LYS A 24 -8.87 -28.76 27.34
CA LYS A 24 -9.18 -29.19 25.96
C LYS A 24 -9.67 -28.04 25.08
N GLY A 25 -10.47 -27.13 25.64
CA GLY A 25 -10.91 -25.91 24.97
C GLY A 25 -9.75 -24.98 24.65
N CYS A 26 -8.81 -24.81 25.59
CA CYS A 26 -7.61 -23.99 25.43
C CYS A 26 -6.61 -24.62 24.45
N LEU A 27 -6.47 -25.95 24.41
CA LEU A 27 -5.63 -26.64 23.44
C LEU A 27 -6.20 -26.53 22.01
N ARG A 28 -7.53 -26.66 21.86
CA ARG A 28 -8.24 -26.46 20.58
C ARG A 28 -8.21 -25.00 20.13
N CYS A 29 -8.43 -24.06 21.04
CA CYS A 29 -8.28 -22.63 20.74
C CYS A 29 -6.82 -22.28 20.45
N GLY A 30 -5.83 -22.84 21.13
CA GLY A 30 -4.41 -22.58 20.88
C GLY A 30 -3.97 -23.04 19.48
N CYS A 31 -4.43 -24.21 19.04
CA CYS A 31 -4.18 -24.68 17.67
C CYS A 31 -4.96 -23.87 16.61
N GLY A 32 -6.21 -23.47 16.91
CA GLY A 32 -7.03 -22.66 16.01
C GLY A 32 -6.54 -21.20 15.88
N LEU A 33 -6.26 -20.54 16.99
CA LEU A 33 -5.72 -19.17 17.03
C LEU A 33 -4.27 -19.10 16.52
N GLY A 34 -3.46 -20.15 16.71
CA GLY A 34 -2.11 -20.23 16.13
C GLY A 34 -2.14 -20.24 14.60
N GLY A 35 -3.12 -20.93 13.99
CA GLY A 35 -3.34 -20.92 12.54
C GLY A 35 -3.88 -19.57 12.04
N VAL A 36 -4.82 -18.95 12.78
CA VAL A 36 -5.40 -17.66 12.40
C VAL A 36 -4.35 -16.53 12.51
N ALA A 37 -3.53 -16.50 13.55
CA ALA A 37 -2.46 -15.52 13.69
C ALA A 37 -1.42 -15.61 12.56
N ALA A 38 -1.03 -16.83 12.16
CA ALA A 38 -0.14 -17.03 11.01
C ALA A 38 -0.79 -16.56 9.70
N SER A 39 -2.09 -16.82 9.52
CA SER A 39 -2.81 -16.39 8.32
C SER A 39 -2.99 -14.86 8.25
N VAL A 40 -3.37 -14.18 9.33
CA VAL A 40 -3.57 -12.72 9.34
C VAL A 40 -2.24 -11.99 9.14
N GLY A 41 -1.13 -12.52 9.68
CA GLY A 41 0.21 -11.95 9.47
C GLY A 41 0.72 -12.09 8.04
N ILE A 42 0.50 -13.23 7.38
CA ILE A 42 1.01 -13.49 6.04
C ILE A 42 0.10 -12.88 4.97
N PHE A 43 -1.22 -13.06 5.06
CA PHE A 43 -2.15 -12.54 4.05
C PHE A 43 -2.31 -11.02 4.14
N GLY A 44 -2.28 -10.45 5.35
CA GLY A 44 -2.36 -9.00 5.55
C GLY A 44 -1.15 -8.27 4.94
N THR A 45 0.06 -8.79 5.14
CA THR A 45 1.29 -8.16 4.61
C THR A 45 1.41 -8.30 3.09
N VAL A 46 0.99 -9.42 2.51
CA VAL A 46 0.95 -9.61 1.06
C VAL A 46 -0.07 -8.69 0.40
N ALA A 47 -1.28 -8.58 0.96
CA ALA A 47 -2.32 -7.69 0.44
C ALA A 47 -1.88 -6.21 0.48
N VAL A 48 -1.27 -5.77 1.59
CA VAL A 48 -0.72 -4.40 1.69
C VAL A 48 0.39 -4.16 0.68
N LYS A 49 1.27 -5.15 0.44
CA LYS A 49 2.37 -5.04 -0.54
C LYS A 49 1.87 -4.96 -1.99
N GLU A 50 0.83 -5.70 -2.35
CA GLU A 50 0.24 -5.60 -3.69
C GLU A 50 -0.53 -4.27 -3.86
N LEU A 51 -1.23 -3.81 -2.82
CA LEU A 51 -1.90 -2.51 -2.84
C LEU A 51 -0.90 -1.35 -2.97
N THR A 52 0.25 -1.40 -2.29
CA THR A 52 1.29 -0.36 -2.42
C THR A 52 1.90 -0.36 -3.82
N LYS A 53 2.15 -1.51 -4.43
CA LYS A 53 2.58 -1.59 -5.83
C LYS A 53 1.56 -1.00 -6.79
N ALA A 54 0.28 -1.38 -6.65
CA ALA A 54 -0.79 -0.85 -7.50
C ALA A 54 -0.93 0.68 -7.35
N SER A 55 -0.80 1.19 -6.12
CA SER A 55 -0.79 2.63 -5.85
C SER A 55 0.39 3.34 -6.52
N MET A 56 1.59 2.73 -6.51
CA MET A 56 2.77 3.29 -7.17
C MET A 56 2.59 3.34 -8.70
N ILE A 57 2.03 2.29 -9.30
CA ILE A 57 1.73 2.25 -10.74
C ILE A 57 0.69 3.32 -11.11
N ALA A 58 -0.41 3.39 -10.35
CA ALA A 58 -1.43 4.42 -10.57
C ALA A 58 -0.87 5.84 -10.40
N ALA A 59 0.05 6.04 -9.46
CA ALA A 59 0.70 7.32 -9.23
C ALA A 59 1.65 7.69 -10.38
N THR A 60 2.43 6.73 -10.90
CA THR A 60 3.26 6.97 -12.10
C THR A 60 2.38 7.28 -13.30
N ASP A 61 1.30 6.53 -13.53
CA ASP A 61 0.39 6.77 -14.66
C ASP A 61 -0.28 8.15 -14.59
N ALA A 62 -0.71 8.56 -13.39
CA ALA A 62 -1.26 9.89 -13.16
C ALA A 62 -0.21 11.00 -13.38
N GLY A 63 1.02 10.77 -12.91
CA GLY A 63 2.18 11.63 -13.15
C GLY A 63 2.45 11.80 -14.63
N ILE A 64 2.55 10.69 -15.37
CA ILE A 64 2.78 10.66 -16.82
C ILE A 64 1.68 11.43 -17.55
N LYS A 65 0.40 11.14 -17.25
CA LYS A 65 -0.74 11.80 -17.86
C LYS A 65 -0.69 13.33 -17.69
N LYS A 66 -0.44 13.81 -16.47
CA LYS A 66 -0.38 15.25 -16.19
C LYS A 66 0.89 15.92 -16.71
N GLY A 67 2.03 15.24 -16.63
CA GLY A 67 3.30 15.71 -17.20
C GLY A 67 3.21 15.89 -18.72
N ILE A 68 2.62 14.93 -19.43
CA ILE A 68 2.40 15.00 -20.88
C ILE A 68 1.43 16.13 -21.25
N GLU A 69 0.30 16.25 -20.53
CA GLU A 69 -0.68 17.32 -20.77
C GLU A 69 -0.05 18.71 -20.69
N VAL A 70 0.70 18.98 -19.60
CA VAL A 70 1.44 20.24 -19.43
C VAL A 70 2.56 20.37 -20.46
N GLY A 71 3.25 19.26 -20.75
CA GLY A 71 4.34 19.24 -21.72
C GLY A 71 3.90 19.57 -23.13
N PHE A 72 2.75 19.11 -23.61
CA PHE A 72 2.22 19.48 -24.93
C PHE A 72 1.86 20.96 -25.02
N LEU A 73 1.29 21.54 -23.96
CA LEU A 73 1.06 22.97 -23.89
C LEU A 73 2.39 23.74 -24.02
N LYS A 74 3.43 23.29 -23.31
CA LYS A 74 4.76 23.92 -23.36
C LYS A 74 5.49 23.72 -24.69
N VAL A 75 5.38 22.55 -25.33
CA VAL A 75 5.90 22.31 -26.68
C VAL A 75 5.27 23.30 -27.65
N THR A 76 3.94 23.43 -27.61
CA THR A 76 3.20 24.32 -28.51
C THR A 76 3.59 25.78 -28.27
N GLU A 77 3.75 26.19 -27.01
CA GLU A 77 4.22 27.53 -26.62
C GLU A 77 5.62 27.83 -27.17
N ILE A 78 6.59 26.91 -26.96
CA ILE A 78 7.98 27.04 -27.43
C ILE A 78 8.05 27.09 -28.95
N VAL A 79 7.29 26.22 -29.64
CA VAL A 79 7.28 26.18 -31.10
C VAL A 79 6.65 27.47 -31.66
N LYS A 80 5.55 27.94 -31.07
CA LYS A 80 4.92 29.21 -31.47
C LYS A 80 5.86 30.40 -31.30
N GLN A 81 6.63 30.45 -30.21
CA GLN A 81 7.68 31.46 -30.00
C GLN A 81 8.86 31.29 -30.96
N SER A 82 9.08 30.11 -31.52
CA SER A 82 10.16 29.93 -32.51
C SER A 82 9.75 30.37 -33.93
N LEU A 83 8.43 30.46 -34.17
CA LEU A 83 7.82 30.73 -35.47
C LEU A 83 7.31 32.17 -35.61
N HIS A 84 7.85 33.14 -34.85
CA HIS A 84 7.39 34.54 -34.77
C HIS A 84 7.21 35.30 -36.12
N PHE A 85 7.68 34.75 -37.24
CA PHE A 85 7.60 35.36 -38.58
C PHE A 85 6.43 34.85 -39.44
N GLU A 86 5.69 33.84 -38.99
CA GLU A 86 4.64 33.17 -39.78
C GLU A 86 3.24 33.64 -39.36
N THR A 87 2.43 34.08 -40.33
CA THR A 87 1.00 34.34 -40.13
C THR A 87 0.25 33.03 -39.91
N SER A 88 0.10 32.64 -38.64
CA SER A 88 -0.65 31.46 -38.16
C SER A 88 -0.08 30.10 -38.61
N PRO A 89 1.02 29.62 -37.99
CA PRO A 89 1.52 28.28 -38.23
C PRO A 89 0.45 27.23 -37.88
N LYS A 90 0.31 26.21 -38.73
CA LYS A 90 -0.60 25.09 -38.48
C LYS A 90 -0.02 24.24 -37.35
N LEU A 91 -0.67 24.25 -36.20
CA LEU A 91 -0.26 23.51 -35.01
C LEU A 91 -1.13 22.26 -34.83
N PRO A 92 -0.54 21.11 -34.47
CA PRO A 92 -1.31 19.93 -34.11
C PRO A 92 -2.11 20.22 -32.84
N THR A 93 -3.33 19.66 -32.77
CA THR A 93 -4.11 19.70 -31.53
C THR A 93 -3.48 18.77 -30.49
N ILE A 94 -3.84 18.98 -29.22
CA ILE A 94 -3.38 18.11 -28.12
C ILE A 94 -3.79 16.65 -28.36
N GLU A 95 -4.95 16.42 -28.98
CA GLU A 95 -5.44 15.08 -29.33
C GLU A 95 -4.50 14.35 -30.30
N VAL A 96 -4.06 15.02 -31.36
CA VAL A 96 -3.09 14.46 -32.31
C VAL A 96 -1.76 14.15 -31.62
N LEU A 97 -1.31 15.04 -30.73
CA LEU A 97 -0.08 14.81 -29.94
C LEU A 97 -0.23 13.64 -28.97
N GLN A 98 -1.40 13.45 -28.37
CA GLN A 98 -1.69 12.29 -27.51
C GLN A 98 -1.69 10.98 -28.30
N GLU A 99 -2.26 10.97 -29.50
CA GLU A 99 -2.31 9.78 -30.35
C GLU A 99 -0.89 9.28 -30.73
N ILE A 100 -0.02 10.19 -31.18
CA ILE A 100 1.34 9.81 -31.60
C ILE A 100 2.27 9.43 -30.44
N THR A 101 1.92 9.80 -29.21
CA THR A 101 2.72 9.52 -28.00
C THR A 101 2.11 8.44 -27.12
N ALA A 102 0.97 7.86 -27.53
CA ALA A 102 0.28 6.84 -26.78
C ALA A 102 1.20 5.63 -26.51
N GLY A 103 1.31 5.26 -25.22
CA GLY A 103 2.13 4.14 -24.77
C GLY A 103 3.64 4.32 -24.98
N LYS A 104 4.13 5.55 -25.18
CA LYS A 104 5.56 5.85 -25.38
C LYS A 104 6.30 6.27 -24.11
N PHE A 105 5.57 6.61 -23.05
CA PHE A 105 6.12 7.01 -21.76
C PHE A 105 5.75 5.98 -20.71
N ASN A 106 6.75 5.28 -20.17
CA ASN A 106 6.58 4.28 -19.11
C ASN A 106 7.24 4.71 -17.78
N ASP A 107 8.09 5.72 -17.84
CA ASP A 107 8.88 6.23 -16.72
C ASP A 107 8.68 7.75 -16.56
N GLU A 108 9.64 8.45 -15.98
CA GLU A 108 9.60 9.90 -15.78
C GLU A 108 9.43 10.66 -17.11
N VAL A 109 8.51 11.62 -17.12
CA VAL A 109 8.23 12.47 -18.27
C VAL A 109 9.06 13.74 -18.18
N THR A 110 9.91 13.98 -19.17
CA THR A 110 10.70 15.22 -19.30
C THR A 110 10.27 15.99 -20.53
N LEU A 111 10.39 17.33 -20.50
CA LEU A 111 10.05 18.16 -21.66
C LEU A 111 10.88 17.77 -22.90
N TYR A 112 12.19 17.53 -22.74
CA TYR A 112 13.05 17.07 -23.83
C TYR A 112 12.58 15.71 -24.38
N GLY A 113 12.24 14.75 -23.51
CA GLY A 113 11.70 13.45 -23.92
C GLY A 113 10.38 13.57 -24.69
N ILE A 114 9.54 14.56 -24.37
CA ILE A 114 8.34 14.87 -25.15
C ILE A 114 8.70 15.36 -26.56
N PHE A 115 9.66 16.29 -26.69
CA PHE A 115 10.13 16.73 -28.00
C PHE A 115 10.70 15.57 -28.83
N GLU A 116 11.53 14.71 -28.22
CA GLU A 116 12.12 13.55 -28.88
C GLU A 116 11.05 12.53 -29.34
N CYS A 117 10.06 12.28 -28.49
CA CYS A 117 8.95 11.40 -28.80
C CYS A 117 8.12 11.93 -29.98
N ILE A 118 7.76 13.23 -29.96
CA ILE A 118 7.03 13.86 -31.06
C ILE A 118 7.84 13.78 -32.37
N ASN A 119 9.13 14.12 -32.35
CA ASN A 119 10.00 14.06 -33.52
C ASN A 119 10.09 12.65 -34.12
N SER A 120 10.11 11.62 -33.27
CA SER A 120 10.26 10.23 -33.70
C SER A 120 8.98 9.64 -34.30
N ASN A 121 7.82 10.15 -33.90
CA ASN A 121 6.51 9.62 -34.29
C ASN A 121 5.79 10.48 -35.35
N MET A 122 6.12 11.76 -35.52
CA MET A 122 5.59 12.59 -36.62
C MET A 122 6.29 12.27 -37.95
N LYS A 123 5.63 11.46 -38.79
CA LYS A 123 6.12 11.02 -40.11
C LYS A 123 5.00 11.02 -41.15
N GLY A 124 5.37 10.97 -42.43
CA GLY A 124 4.41 10.88 -43.55
C GLY A 124 3.46 12.06 -43.61
N GLU A 125 2.18 11.80 -43.89
CA GLU A 125 1.15 12.84 -44.04
C GLU A 125 1.03 13.76 -42.81
N LEU A 126 1.27 13.26 -41.60
CA LEU A 126 1.29 14.08 -40.39
C LEU A 126 2.45 15.08 -40.39
N TYR A 127 3.63 14.65 -40.83
CA TYR A 127 4.78 15.53 -40.97
C TYR A 127 4.51 16.61 -42.03
N ASP A 128 3.96 16.22 -43.18
CA ASP A 128 3.66 17.15 -44.28
C ASP A 128 2.58 18.16 -43.88
N THR A 129 1.57 17.71 -43.13
CA THR A 129 0.48 18.57 -42.62
C THR A 129 0.98 19.61 -41.62
N TYR A 130 1.98 19.26 -40.80
CA TYR A 130 2.51 20.10 -39.71
C TYR A 130 3.99 20.43 -39.93
N GLN A 131 4.42 20.62 -41.18
CA GLN A 131 5.83 20.69 -41.57
C GLN A 131 6.64 21.69 -40.76
N GLN A 132 6.11 22.89 -40.54
CA GLN A 132 6.78 23.93 -39.75
C GLN A 132 6.98 23.50 -38.30
N PHE A 133 5.91 23.00 -37.67
CA PHE A 133 5.96 22.47 -36.31
C PHE A 133 6.97 21.33 -36.21
N SER A 134 6.90 20.33 -37.09
CA SER A 134 7.79 19.18 -37.05
C SER A 134 9.26 19.56 -37.31
N THR A 135 9.51 20.54 -38.18
CA THR A 135 10.86 21.06 -38.43
C THR A 135 11.42 21.81 -37.23
N THR A 136 10.61 22.62 -36.55
CA THR A 136 11.01 23.28 -35.31
C THR A 136 11.29 22.26 -34.22
N VAL A 137 10.41 21.27 -34.02
CA VAL A 137 10.60 20.19 -33.05
C VAL A 137 11.91 19.44 -33.33
N LYS A 138 12.18 19.07 -34.60
CA LYS A 138 13.44 18.45 -35.01
C LYS A 138 14.66 19.30 -34.68
N THR A 139 14.56 20.62 -34.87
CA THR A 139 15.63 21.58 -34.54
C THR A 139 15.87 21.66 -33.03
N MET A 140 14.82 21.57 -32.22
CA MET A 140 14.93 21.52 -30.75
C MET A 140 15.58 20.23 -30.27
N VAL A 141 15.21 19.09 -30.85
CA VAL A 141 15.81 17.77 -30.53
C VAL A 141 17.27 17.67 -30.98
N ALA A 142 17.68 18.43 -32.00
CA ALA A 142 19.09 18.49 -32.39
C ALA A 142 19.99 19.20 -31.36
N LYS A 143 19.41 19.94 -30.40
CA LYS A 143 20.16 20.49 -29.25
C LYS A 143 20.45 19.36 -28.26
N THR A 144 21.59 19.43 -27.57
CA THR A 144 21.83 18.51 -26.44
C THR A 144 20.80 18.74 -25.33
N PRO A 145 20.39 17.70 -24.58
CA PRO A 145 19.43 17.85 -23.47
C PRO A 145 19.82 18.93 -22.46
N ILE A 146 21.12 19.05 -22.18
CA ILE A 146 21.67 20.06 -21.27
C ILE A 146 21.39 21.48 -21.80
N LYS A 147 21.66 21.72 -23.09
CA LYS A 147 21.44 23.03 -23.70
C LYS A 147 19.96 23.35 -23.82
N PHE A 148 19.15 22.37 -24.22
CA PHE A 148 17.70 22.50 -24.30
C PHE A 148 17.10 22.85 -22.93
N ASN A 149 17.43 22.11 -21.88
CA ASN A 149 16.92 22.35 -20.54
C ASN A 149 17.41 23.67 -19.95
N LYS A 150 18.57 24.18 -20.38
CA LYS A 150 19.03 25.53 -20.02
C LYS A 150 18.20 26.62 -20.68
N ASP A 151 17.91 26.47 -21.98
CA ASP A 151 17.12 27.44 -22.76
C ASP A 151 15.65 27.46 -22.32
N TYR A 152 15.09 26.30 -21.93
CA TYR A 152 13.67 26.11 -21.60
C TYR A 152 13.46 25.63 -20.16
N HIS A 153 14.28 26.13 -19.24
CA HIS A 153 14.32 25.67 -17.86
C HIS A 153 12.96 25.76 -17.17
N THR A 154 12.28 26.89 -17.30
CA THR A 154 10.98 27.12 -16.63
C THR A 154 9.88 26.21 -17.19
N GLN A 155 9.90 25.93 -18.49
CA GLN A 155 8.97 25.00 -19.12
C GLN A 155 9.27 23.55 -18.71
N ALA A 156 10.55 23.18 -18.62
CA ALA A 156 10.97 21.85 -18.18
C ALA A 156 10.59 21.62 -16.70
N GLU A 157 10.77 22.63 -15.85
CA GLU A 157 10.33 22.60 -14.45
C GLU A 157 8.81 22.50 -14.31
N ALA A 158 8.04 23.19 -15.15
CA ALA A 158 6.59 23.08 -15.13
C ALA A 158 6.11 21.64 -15.43
N VAL A 159 6.79 20.93 -16.34
CA VAL A 159 6.48 19.53 -16.66
C VAL A 159 6.84 18.61 -15.50
N SER A 160 8.04 18.76 -14.93
CA SER A 160 8.47 17.94 -13.80
C SER A 160 7.63 18.20 -12.54
N ALA A 161 7.27 19.45 -12.27
CA ALA A 161 6.38 19.82 -11.18
C ALA A 161 4.97 19.25 -11.36
N ALA A 162 4.42 19.27 -12.58
CA ALA A 162 3.12 18.67 -12.87
C ALA A 162 3.12 17.15 -12.68
N PHE A 163 4.19 16.48 -13.16
CA PHE A 163 4.42 15.05 -12.95
C PHE A 163 4.47 14.71 -11.46
N SER A 164 5.36 15.37 -10.71
CA SER A 164 5.58 15.11 -9.29
C SER A 164 4.33 15.40 -8.46
N LYS A 165 3.66 16.53 -8.69
CA LYS A 165 2.43 16.90 -7.96
C LYS A 165 1.30 15.89 -8.18
N ALA A 166 1.12 15.42 -9.41
CA ALA A 166 0.10 14.40 -9.70
C ALA A 166 0.45 13.05 -9.09
N LYS A 167 1.72 12.64 -9.16
CA LYS A 167 2.22 11.43 -8.53
C LYS A 167 2.06 11.46 -7.01
N GLU A 168 2.48 12.55 -6.36
CA GLU A 168 2.35 12.76 -4.92
C GLU A 168 0.89 12.77 -4.47
N GLY A 169 -0.02 13.37 -5.24
CA GLY A 169 -1.45 13.38 -4.94
C GLY A 169 -2.05 11.97 -4.84
N ILE A 170 -1.69 11.07 -5.77
CA ILE A 170 -2.16 9.68 -5.73
C ILE A 170 -1.48 8.89 -4.60
N LEU A 171 -0.18 9.09 -4.39
CA LEU A 171 0.54 8.42 -3.29
C LEU A 171 0.01 8.84 -1.92
N ALA A 172 -0.38 10.11 -1.75
CA ALA A 172 -0.99 10.58 -0.51
C ALA A 172 -2.35 9.90 -0.26
N ASP A 173 -3.21 9.78 -1.27
CA ASP A 173 -4.48 9.04 -1.14
C ASP A 173 -4.26 7.56 -0.83
N GLY A 174 -3.28 6.93 -1.49
CA GLY A 174 -2.87 5.55 -1.20
C GLY A 174 -2.34 5.37 0.23
N ALA A 175 -1.53 6.31 0.71
CA ALA A 175 -0.97 6.27 2.06
C ALA A 175 -2.07 6.36 3.15
N ILE A 176 -3.09 7.20 2.93
CA ILE A 176 -4.25 7.31 3.82
C ILE A 176 -4.98 5.96 3.89
N LYS A 177 -5.21 5.30 2.75
CA LYS A 177 -5.86 3.98 2.68
C LYS A 177 -5.03 2.88 3.35
N THR A 178 -3.72 2.85 3.15
CA THR A 178 -2.84 1.87 3.83
C THR A 178 -2.80 2.07 5.35
N SER A 179 -2.84 3.32 5.81
CA SER A 179 -2.80 3.65 7.24
C SER A 179 -4.08 3.20 7.96
N SER A 180 -5.24 3.31 7.30
CA SER A 180 -6.50 2.81 7.87
C SER A 180 -6.50 1.28 7.97
N LEU A 181 -5.96 0.57 6.96
CA LEU A 181 -5.83 -0.89 6.98
C LEU A 181 -4.89 -1.35 8.10
N ASN A 182 -3.75 -0.69 8.29
CA ASN A 182 -2.82 -1.00 9.37
C ASN A 182 -3.44 -0.76 10.75
N THR A 183 -4.23 0.31 10.91
CA THR A 183 -5.00 0.55 12.14
C THR A 183 -6.01 -0.57 12.42
N GLY A 184 -6.71 -1.05 11.39
CA GLY A 184 -7.61 -2.20 11.52
C GLY A 184 -6.89 -3.50 11.91
N ILE A 185 -5.74 -3.78 11.28
CA ILE A 185 -4.91 -4.95 11.58
C ILE A 185 -4.38 -4.89 13.01
N THR A 186 -3.82 -3.75 13.43
CA THR A 186 -3.32 -3.56 14.80
C THR A 186 -4.43 -3.69 15.83
N ALA A 187 -5.61 -3.11 15.60
CA ALA A 187 -6.76 -3.27 16.49
C ALA A 187 -7.18 -4.74 16.63
N SER A 188 -7.20 -5.51 15.52
CA SER A 188 -7.49 -6.94 15.53
C SER A 188 -6.47 -7.75 16.34
N VAL A 189 -5.17 -7.46 16.16
CA VAL A 189 -4.10 -8.11 16.92
C VAL A 189 -4.20 -7.80 18.42
N VAL A 190 -4.44 -6.53 18.78
CA VAL A 190 -4.63 -6.13 20.19
C VAL A 190 -5.83 -6.86 20.80
N ALA A 191 -6.95 -6.98 20.08
CA ALA A 191 -8.12 -7.71 20.57
C ALA A 191 -7.81 -9.19 20.84
N ILE A 192 -7.06 -9.86 19.96
CA ILE A 192 -6.63 -11.25 20.16
C ILE A 192 -5.74 -11.38 21.40
N VAL A 193 -4.77 -10.49 21.57
CA VAL A 193 -3.85 -10.50 22.72
C VAL A 193 -4.61 -10.32 24.03
N VAL A 194 -5.60 -9.42 24.08
CA VAL A 194 -6.44 -9.21 25.27
C VAL A 194 -7.24 -10.48 25.62
N ILE A 195 -7.83 -11.16 24.64
CA ILE A 195 -8.56 -12.42 24.87
C ILE A 195 -7.61 -13.50 25.44
N VAL A 196 -6.40 -13.63 24.88
CA VAL A 196 -5.40 -14.59 25.37
C VAL A 196 -4.94 -14.26 26.79
N LEU A 197 -4.74 -12.98 27.12
CA LEU A 197 -4.39 -12.53 28.47
C LEU A 197 -5.48 -12.87 29.50
N ILE A 198 -6.75 -12.63 29.18
CA ILE A 198 -7.88 -12.98 30.05
C ILE A 198 -7.91 -14.49 30.31
N MET A 199 -7.75 -15.30 29.26
CA MET A 199 -7.69 -16.76 29.35
C MET A 199 -6.53 -17.23 30.24
N LEU A 200 -5.34 -16.63 30.11
CA LEU A 200 -4.17 -16.90 30.95
C LEU A 200 -4.42 -16.58 32.42
N ILE A 201 -5.03 -15.42 32.72
CA ILE A 201 -5.35 -15.01 34.09
C ILE A 201 -6.32 -16.00 34.73
N ILE A 202 -7.42 -16.33 34.04
CA ILE A 202 -8.41 -17.32 34.53
C ILE A 202 -7.73 -18.68 34.76
N TYR A 203 -6.90 -19.13 33.81
CA TYR A 203 -6.15 -20.38 33.92
C TYR A 203 -5.22 -20.39 35.14
N LEU A 204 -4.44 -19.32 35.36
CA LEU A 204 -3.53 -19.22 36.50
C LEU A 204 -4.29 -19.23 37.83
N ILE A 205 -5.42 -18.55 37.93
CA ILE A 205 -6.29 -18.57 39.12
C ILE A 205 -6.79 -20.00 39.41
N LEU A 206 -7.33 -20.68 38.40
CA LEU A 206 -7.82 -22.06 38.54
C LEU A 206 -6.71 -23.03 38.95
N ARG A 207 -5.52 -22.92 38.33
CA ARG A 207 -4.35 -23.75 38.63
C ARG A 207 -3.83 -23.50 40.04
N TYR A 208 -3.75 -22.24 40.46
CA TYR A 208 -3.32 -21.85 41.79
C TYR A 208 -4.25 -22.40 42.88
N ARG A 209 -5.58 -22.25 42.69
CA ARG A 209 -6.60 -22.81 43.61
C ARG A 209 -6.44 -24.32 43.78
N ARG A 210 -6.19 -25.05 42.68
CA ARG A 210 -6.00 -26.51 42.72
C ARG A 210 -4.76 -26.92 43.52
N LYS A 211 -3.61 -26.27 43.30
CA LYS A 211 -2.38 -26.52 44.08
C LYS A 211 -2.59 -26.28 45.57
N LYS A 212 -3.29 -25.20 45.95
CA LYS A 212 -3.58 -24.89 47.36
C LYS A 212 -4.48 -25.94 48.02
N LYS A 213 -5.53 -26.42 47.33
CA LYS A 213 -6.38 -27.52 47.81
C LYS A 213 -5.59 -28.82 48.02
N MET A 214 -4.71 -29.17 47.09
CA MET A 214 -3.90 -30.40 47.20
C MET A 214 -2.94 -30.36 48.40
N LYS A 215 -2.30 -29.20 48.67
CA LYS A 215 -1.45 -29.04 49.85
C LYS A 215 -2.23 -29.20 51.17
N LYS A 216 -3.44 -28.63 51.23
CA LYS A 216 -4.32 -28.81 52.39
C LYS A 216 -4.73 -30.28 52.58
N LYS A 217 -5.12 -30.98 51.50
CA LYS A 217 -5.47 -32.41 51.55
C LYS A 217 -4.32 -33.26 52.10
N ALA A 218 -3.09 -33.02 51.64
CA ALA A 218 -1.91 -33.73 52.11
C ALA A 218 -1.66 -33.54 53.62
N GLN A 219 -1.93 -32.36 54.16
CA GLN A 219 -1.83 -32.10 55.60
C GLN A 219 -2.91 -32.84 56.40
N TYR A 220 -4.16 -32.85 55.93
CA TYR A 220 -5.24 -33.60 56.60
C TYR A 220 -5.01 -35.12 56.58
N THR A 221 -4.52 -35.69 55.48
CA THR A 221 -4.17 -37.13 55.43
C THR A 221 -3.04 -37.50 56.40
N LYS A 222 -2.10 -36.59 56.66
CA LYS A 222 -1.05 -36.83 57.65
C LYS A 222 -1.60 -36.83 59.08
N LEU A 223 -2.52 -35.93 59.40
CA LEU A 223 -3.16 -35.83 60.72
C LEU A 223 -4.14 -36.97 61.02
N LEU A 224 -4.69 -37.64 60.00
CA LEU A 224 -5.66 -38.74 60.15
C LEU A 224 -5.00 -40.12 60.25
N ASN A 225 -3.73 -40.23 59.85
CA ASN A 225 -2.93 -41.46 59.94
C ASN A 225 -2.03 -41.47 61.19
N GLN A 226 -2.15 -40.45 62.04
CA GLN A 226 -1.68 -40.45 63.43
C GLN A 226 -2.83 -40.87 64.33
#